data_AF-A0A925D9I1-F1
#
_entry.id   AF-A0A925D9I1-F1
#
_cell.length_a   1.000
_cell.length_b   1.000
_cell.length_c   1.000
_cell.angle_alpha   90.00
_cell.angle_beta   90.00
_cell.angle_gamma   90.00
#
_symmetry.space_group_name_H-M   'P 1'
#
loop_
_entity.id
_entity.type
_entity.pdbx_description
1 polymer ?
#
loop_
_entity_poly.entity_id
_entity_poly.type
_entity_poly.pdbx_seq_one_letter_code
_entity_poly.pdbx_strand_id
1 'polypeptide(L)'
;MATYKTSDFRKGLKVNINNEPWQMVEMNFRKPGKGNALYEVRLKNLIRGTTLDRVYKGGDTLEAADVEETEVQYLYKQQDTFVFMDNTSFEQYEIPAEKVDDSAKYLKEGMPCSMMLFNGI
;
A
#
# COMPACT_ATOMS: atom_id res chain seq x y z
N MET A 1 4.28 -14.49 -9.08
CA MET A 1 3.57 -13.40 -8.38
C MET A 1 2.23 -13.94 -7.92
N ALA A 2 1.83 -13.67 -6.69
CA ALA A 2 0.53 -14.12 -6.19
C ALA A 2 -0.59 -13.38 -6.93
N THR A 3 -1.68 -14.08 -7.25
CA THR A 3 -2.84 -13.52 -7.94
C THR A 3 -4.07 -13.75 -7.08
N TYR A 4 -4.86 -12.69 -6.88
CA TYR A 4 -6.14 -12.75 -6.18
C TYR A 4 -7.28 -12.90 -7.18
N LYS A 5 -8.21 -13.80 -6.88
CA LYS A 5 -9.47 -13.88 -7.60
C LYS A 5 -10.48 -12.90 -7.01
N THR A 6 -11.53 -12.57 -7.74
CA THR A 6 -12.63 -11.76 -7.18
C THR A 6 -13.23 -12.33 -5.89
N SER A 7 -13.14 -13.63 -5.65
CA SER A 7 -13.55 -14.27 -4.39
C SER A 7 -12.74 -13.84 -3.17
N ASP A 8 -11.49 -13.40 -3.38
CA ASP A 8 -10.56 -13.01 -2.31
C ASP A 8 -10.66 -11.52 -1.99
N PHE A 9 -11.48 -10.77 -2.76
CA PHE A 9 -11.63 -9.32 -2.62
C PHE A 9 -12.23 -8.97 -1.27
N ARG A 10 -11.50 -8.17 -0.51
CA ARG A 10 -11.87 -7.71 0.82
C ARG A 10 -11.21 -6.38 1.12
N LYS A 11 -11.79 -5.63 2.05
CA LYS A 11 -11.16 -4.42 2.58
C LYS A 11 -9.77 -4.75 3.13
N GLY A 12 -8.79 -3.91 2.79
CA GLY A 12 -7.38 -4.07 3.17
C GLY A 12 -6.55 -4.89 2.18
N LEU A 13 -7.14 -5.53 1.17
CA LEU A 13 -6.39 -6.26 0.15
C LEU A 13 -5.50 -5.30 -0.64
N LYS A 14 -4.20 -5.62 -0.76
CA LYS A 14 -3.22 -4.83 -1.50
C LYS A 14 -2.98 -5.50 -2.86
N VAL A 15 -3.23 -4.77 -3.93
CA VAL A 15 -3.20 -5.26 -5.31
C VAL A 15 -2.33 -4.35 -6.17
N ASN A 16 -1.62 -4.93 -7.13
CA ASN A 16 -0.86 -4.20 -8.12
C ASN A 16 -1.76 -3.90 -9.32
N ILE A 17 -1.85 -2.62 -9.68
CA ILE A 17 -2.54 -2.18 -10.89
C ILE A 17 -1.63 -1.18 -11.58
N ASN A 18 -1.22 -1.50 -12.81
CA ASN A 18 -0.32 -0.68 -13.62
C ASN A 18 1.03 -0.37 -12.93
N ASN A 19 1.61 -1.35 -12.23
CA ASN A 19 2.85 -1.20 -11.44
C ASN A 19 2.76 -0.24 -10.26
N GLU A 20 1.56 0.12 -9.83
CA GLU A 20 1.34 0.90 -8.61
C GLU A 20 0.61 0.04 -7.56
N PRO A 21 0.93 0.21 -6.27
CA PRO A 21 0.25 -0.49 -5.18
C PRO A 21 -1.05 0.22 -4.81
N TRP A 22 -2.14 -0.55 -4.82
CA TRP A 22 -3.47 -0.09 -4.44
C TRP A 22 -4.01 -0.91 -3.28
N GLN A 23 -4.60 -0.24 -2.30
CA GLN A 23 -5.32 -0.88 -1.21
C GLN A 23 -6.82 -0.78 -1.44
N MET A 24 -7.52 -1.91 -1.37
CA MET A 24 -8.98 -1.95 -1.43
C MET A 24 -9.57 -1.37 -0.15
N VAL A 25 -10.25 -0.23 -0.25
CA VAL A 25 -10.86 0.45 0.90
C VAL A 25 -12.33 0.09 1.07
N GLU A 26 -12.99 -0.30 -0.02
CA GLU A 26 -14.40 -0.68 -0.05
C GLU A 26 -14.63 -1.77 -1.11
N MET A 27 -15.57 -2.67 -0.84
CA MET A 27 -15.96 -3.72 -1.76
C MET A 27 -17.45 -4.02 -1.58
N ASN A 28 -18.19 -3.95 -2.68
CA ASN A 28 -19.61 -4.22 -2.77
C ASN A 28 -19.84 -5.36 -3.76
N PHE A 29 -20.48 -6.44 -3.28
CA PHE A 29 -20.83 -7.59 -4.10
C PHE A 29 -22.30 -7.55 -4.49
N ARG A 30 -22.58 -7.67 -5.79
CA ARG A 30 -23.96 -7.82 -6.29
C ARG A 30 -24.03 -8.97 -7.29
N LYS A 31 -25.00 -9.87 -7.08
CA LYS A 31 -25.32 -10.95 -8.02
C LYS A 31 -26.75 -10.77 -8.56
N PRO A 32 -26.93 -10.24 -9.77
CA PRO A 32 -28.25 -10.17 -10.40
C PRO A 32 -28.74 -11.60 -10.70
N GLY A 33 -30.02 -11.88 -10.46
CA GLY A 33 -30.57 -13.25 -10.49
C GLY A 33 -30.30 -14.05 -11.79
N LYS A 34 -30.10 -13.36 -12.93
CA LYS A 34 -29.76 -13.96 -14.23
C LYS A 34 -28.47 -13.39 -14.85
N GLY A 35 -27.48 -12.99 -14.06
CA GLY A 35 -26.21 -12.47 -14.58
C GLY A 35 -24.97 -12.86 -13.77
N ASN A 36 -23.81 -12.50 -14.30
CA ASN A 36 -22.53 -12.71 -13.62
C ASN A 36 -22.47 -11.87 -12.33
N ALA A 37 -21.78 -12.39 -11.33
CA ALA A 37 -21.48 -11.62 -10.13
C ALA A 37 -20.64 -10.38 -10.47
N LEU A 38 -20.96 -9.27 -9.84
CA LEU A 38 -20.25 -7.99 -9.96
C LEU A 38 -19.65 -7.60 -8.62
N TYR A 39 -18.42 -7.12 -8.69
CA TYR A 39 -17.61 -6.67 -7.57
C TYR A 39 -17.25 -5.21 -7.81
N GLU A 40 -18.00 -4.32 -7.19
CA GLU A 40 -17.73 -2.88 -7.21
C GLU A 40 -16.73 -2.59 -6.09
N VAL A 41 -15.52 -2.19 -6.44
CA VAL A 41 -14.45 -1.95 -5.47
C VAL A 41 -13.97 -0.51 -5.56
N ARG A 42 -13.68 0.07 -4.40
CA ARG A 42 -12.96 1.33 -4.28
C ARG A 42 -11.56 1.04 -3.80
N LEU A 43 -10.58 1.55 -4.54
CA LEU A 43 -9.16 1.35 -4.32
C LEU A 43 -8.53 2.71 -3.98
N LYS A 44 -7.59 2.72 -3.04
CA LYS A 44 -6.76 3.88 -2.72
C LYS A 44 -5.32 3.58 -3.14
N ASN A 45 -4.72 4.45 -3.92
CA ASN A 45 -3.32 4.36 -4.31
C ASN A 45 -2.45 4.64 -3.09
N LEU A 46 -1.50 3.75 -2.79
CA LEU A 46 -0.64 3.88 -1.62
C LEU A 46 0.52 4.87 -1.86
N ILE A 47 0.87 5.17 -3.11
CA ILE A 47 1.91 6.15 -3.47
C ILE A 47 1.32 7.56 -3.58
N ARG A 48 0.21 7.70 -4.30
CA ARG A 48 -0.36 9.01 -4.67
C ARG A 48 -1.52 9.44 -3.77
N GLY A 49 -2.07 8.54 -2.96
CA GLY A 49 -3.25 8.79 -2.11
C GLY A 49 -4.58 8.91 -2.86
N THR A 50 -4.57 8.90 -4.20
CA THR A 50 -5.77 9.03 -5.05
C THR A 50 -6.67 7.80 -4.96
N THR A 51 -7.98 7.99 -5.12
CA THR A 51 -8.96 6.89 -5.14
C THR A 51 -9.37 6.51 -6.57
N LEU A 52 -9.66 5.23 -6.78
CA LEU A 52 -10.13 4.66 -8.03
C LEU A 52 -11.30 3.71 -7.77
N ASP A 53 -12.43 3.93 -8.42
CA ASP A 53 -13.57 3.01 -8.40
C ASP A 53 -13.51 2.10 -9.65
N ARG A 54 -13.64 0.79 -9.46
CA ARG A 54 -13.66 -0.20 -10.54
C ARG A 54 -14.69 -1.29 -10.31
N VAL A 55 -15.19 -1.86 -11.40
CA VAL A 55 -16.14 -2.99 -11.37
C VAL A 55 -15.48 -4.21 -12.00
N TYR A 56 -15.42 -5.30 -11.26
CA TYR A 56 -14.91 -6.59 -11.72
C TYR A 56 -16.04 -7.61 -11.85
N LYS A 57 -15.94 -8.51 -12.83
CA LYS A 57 -16.85 -9.64 -13.00
C LYS A 57 -16.34 -10.85 -12.23
N GLY A 58 -17.25 -11.70 -11.78
CA GLY A 58 -16.88 -12.95 -11.12
C GLY A 58 -15.97 -13.80 -12.01
N GLY A 59 -14.77 -14.10 -11.51
CA GLY A 59 -13.73 -14.81 -12.23
C GLY A 59 -12.56 -13.93 -12.69
N ASP A 60 -12.70 -12.61 -12.63
CA ASP A 60 -11.57 -11.70 -12.85
C ASP A 60 -10.49 -11.88 -11.76
N THR A 61 -9.28 -11.46 -12.10
CA THR A 61 -8.11 -11.61 -11.25
C THR A 61 -7.31 -10.31 -11.17
N LEU A 62 -6.67 -10.08 -10.03
CA LEU A 62 -5.71 -9.00 -9.82
C LEU A 62 -4.40 -9.54 -9.28
N GLU A 63 -3.30 -8.91 -9.63
CA GLU A 63 -1.99 -9.25 -9.09
C GLU A 63 -1.87 -8.71 -7.65
N ALA A 64 -1.22 -9.48 -6.78
CA ALA A 64 -0.89 -9.02 -5.44
C ALA A 64 0.18 -7.92 -5.51
N ALA A 65 0.00 -6.85 -4.75
CA ALA A 65 1.09 -5.91 -4.53
C ALA A 65 1.99 -6.45 -3.41
N ASP A 66 3.29 -6.48 -3.67
CA ASP A 66 4.28 -6.83 -2.66
C ASP A 66 4.52 -5.62 -1.77
N VAL A 67 3.78 -5.56 -0.66
CA VAL A 67 3.82 -4.41 0.23
C VAL A 67 4.00 -4.88 1.67
N GLU A 68 5.17 -4.60 2.20
CA GLU A 68 5.57 -4.93 3.56
C GLU A 68 5.46 -3.70 4.46
N GLU A 69 5.09 -3.93 5.71
CA GLU A 69 5.06 -2.89 6.73
C GLU A 69 6.07 -3.27 7.80
N THR A 70 6.99 -2.35 8.05
CA THR A 70 8.18 -2.58 8.85
C THR A 70 8.28 -1.51 9.92
N GLU A 71 8.57 -1.95 11.15
CA GLU A 71 8.82 -1.04 12.26
C GLU A 71 10.24 -0.50 12.19
N VAL A 72 10.36 0.81 12.05
CA VAL A 72 11.64 1.49 11.94
C VAL A 72 11.78 2.58 12.98
N GLN A 73 13.01 2.94 13.30
CA GLN A 73 13.32 4.07 14.16
C GLN A 73 13.93 5.19 13.33
N TYR A 74 13.38 6.40 13.48
CA TYR A 74 14.00 7.57 12.87
C TYR A 74 15.30 7.91 13.57
N LEU A 75 16.40 8.00 12.81
CA LEU A 75 17.72 8.31 13.35
C LEU A 75 18.01 9.81 13.31
N TYR A 76 18.19 10.36 12.12
CA TYR A 76 18.53 11.76 11.89
C TYR A 76 18.21 12.18 10.46
N LYS A 77 18.27 13.49 10.20
CA LYS A 77 18.14 14.08 8.87
C LYS A 77 19.53 14.43 8.34
N GLN A 78 19.83 14.01 7.13
CA GLN A 78 21.04 14.37 6.40
C GLN A 78 20.66 15.18 5.15
N GLN A 79 20.92 16.49 5.18
CA GLN A 79 20.56 17.40 4.08
C GLN A 79 19.06 17.27 3.71
N ASP A 80 18.74 16.71 2.55
CA ASP A 80 17.37 16.51 2.06
C ASP A 80 16.87 15.06 2.19
N THR A 81 17.56 14.24 2.98
CA THR A 81 17.23 12.82 3.22
C THR A 81 16.98 12.57 4.69
N PHE A 82 15.97 11.77 5.01
CA PHE A 82 15.69 11.26 6.34
C PHE A 82 16.21 9.83 6.45
N VAL A 83 16.99 9.55 7.48
CA VAL A 83 17.55 8.22 7.73
C VAL A 83 16.74 7.51 8.80
N PHE A 84 16.26 6.32 8.45
CA PHE A 84 15.55 5.41 9.34
C PHE A 84 16.34 4.12 9.49
N MET A 85 16.14 3.40 10.58
CA MET A 85 16.78 2.11 10.83
C MET A 85 15.72 1.06 11.16
N ASP A 86 15.81 -0.11 10.54
CA ASP A 86 15.03 -1.28 10.88
C ASP A 86 15.37 -1.77 12.29
N ASN A 87 14.36 -1.97 13.14
CA ASN A 87 14.59 -2.43 14.51
C ASN A 87 15.00 -3.92 14.59
N THR A 88 14.78 -4.69 13.52
CA THR A 88 15.04 -6.13 13.44
C THR A 88 16.32 -6.41 12.66
N SER A 89 16.47 -5.86 11.45
CA SER A 89 17.63 -6.12 10.58
C SER A 89 18.80 -5.16 10.82
N PHE A 90 18.55 -4.03 11.50
CA PHE A 90 19.49 -2.91 11.63
C PHE A 90 19.91 -2.28 10.29
N GLU A 91 19.18 -2.58 9.20
CA GLU A 91 19.38 -1.93 7.91
C GLU A 91 18.90 -0.48 7.96
N GLN A 92 19.58 0.39 7.22
CA GLN A 92 19.23 1.81 7.15
C GLN A 92 18.50 2.11 5.86
N TYR A 93 17.42 2.87 5.97
CA TYR A 93 16.63 3.34 4.86
C TYR A 93 16.78 4.85 4.73
N GLU A 94 17.18 5.28 3.54
CA GLU A 94 17.35 6.68 3.18
C GLU A 94 16.16 7.15 2.36
N ILE A 95 15.32 8.01 2.93
CA ILE A 95 14.11 8.50 2.27
C ILE A 95 14.24 9.99 1.95
N PRO A 96 14.08 10.39 0.67
CA PRO A 96 14.06 11.80 0.29
C PRO A 96 12.94 12.57 1.01
N ALA A 97 13.20 13.80 1.41
CA ALA A 97 12.25 14.66 2.12
C ALA A 97 10.89 14.80 1.40
N GLU A 98 10.90 14.77 0.06
CA GLU A 98 9.69 14.81 -0.78
C GLU A 98 8.73 13.64 -0.54
N LYS A 99 9.24 12.48 -0.11
CA LYS A 99 8.45 11.27 0.17
C LYS A 99 7.92 11.22 1.59
N VAL A 100 8.61 11.87 2.53
CA VAL A 100 8.19 11.98 3.93
C VAL A 100 7.08 13.03 4.10
N ASP A 101 7.06 14.02 3.19
CA ASP A 101 6.01 15.05 3.07
C ASP A 101 5.72 15.74 4.42
N ASP A 102 4.45 15.88 4.81
CA ASP A 102 4.05 16.56 6.05
C ASP A 102 4.45 15.80 7.33
N SER A 103 4.72 14.50 7.24
CA SER A 103 5.13 13.67 8.39
C SER A 103 6.48 14.11 8.95
N ALA A 104 7.33 14.72 8.11
CA ALA A 104 8.65 15.21 8.48
C ALA A 104 8.61 16.21 9.65
N LYS A 105 7.54 16.98 9.78
CA LYS A 105 7.35 17.99 10.84
C LYS A 105 7.15 17.38 12.23
N TYR A 106 6.80 16.10 12.29
CA TYR A 106 6.50 15.38 13.53
C TYR A 106 7.59 14.40 13.94
N LEU A 107 8.64 14.24 13.11
CA LEU A 107 9.74 13.32 13.39
C LEU A 107 10.68 13.89 14.44
N LYS A 108 10.85 13.14 15.54
CA LYS A 108 11.87 13.39 16.55
C LYS A 108 12.87 12.24 16.56
N GLU A 109 14.16 12.56 16.66
CA GLU A 109 15.22 11.54 16.71
C GLU A 109 14.91 10.47 17.76
N GLY A 110 15.10 9.21 17.37
CA GLY A 110 14.80 8.04 18.18
C GLY A 110 13.33 7.63 18.24
N MET A 111 12.43 8.32 17.53
CA MET A 111 11.00 7.99 17.51
C MET A 111 10.72 6.71 16.70
N PRO A 112 9.92 5.77 17.24
CA PRO A 112 9.44 4.63 16.48
C PRO A 112 8.43 5.08 15.43
N CYS A 113 8.57 4.55 14.22
CA CYS A 113 7.77 4.85 13.04
C CYS A 113 7.37 3.53 12.37
N SER A 114 6.25 3.55 11.64
CA SER A 114 5.90 2.47 10.71
C SER A 114 6.24 2.93 9.30
N MET A 115 6.92 2.07 8.54
CA MET A 115 7.30 2.31 7.16
C MET A 115 6.70 1.23 6.26
N MET A 116 6.19 1.65 5.11
CA MET A 116 5.60 0.76 4.12
C MET A 116 6.51 0.67 2.90
N LEU A 117 7.04 -0.53 2.64
CA LEU A 117 7.94 -0.82 1.51
C LEU A 117 7.12 -1.44 0.37
N PHE A 118 7.40 -1.07 -0.88
CA PHE A 118 6.76 -1.64 -2.06
C PHE A 118 7.79 -2.27 -3.00
N ASN A 119 7.69 -3.58 -3.23
CA ASN A 119 8.71 -4.39 -3.92
C ASN A 119 10.11 -4.27 -3.29
N GLY A 120 10.19 -4.14 -1.96
CA GLY A 120 11.45 -3.98 -1.24
C GLY A 120 12.13 -2.61 -1.37
N ILE A 121 11.41 -1.58 -1.85
CA ILE A 121 11.88 -0.19 -1.99
C ILE A 121 10.85 0.78 -1.42
#